data_AF-A0A0G0L744-F1
#
_entry.id   AF-A0A0G0L744-F1
#
_cell.length_a   1.000
_cell.length_b   1.000
_cell.length_c   1.000
_cell.angle_alpha   90.00
_cell.angle_beta   90.00
_cell.angle_gamma   90.00
#
_symmetry.space_group_name_H-M   'P 1'
#
loop_
_entity.id
_entity.type
_entity.pdbx_description
1 polymer ?
#
loop_
_entity_poly.entity_id
_entity_poly.type
_entity_poly.pdbx_seq_one_letter_code
_entity_poly.pdbx_strand_id
1 'polypeptide(L)'
;MDIWKHGKYLDLWSLVHFLSGFILCGLFYWLEINFTWTLILSTILLILWEVFEFIIKIIEPSWNVAVDIIIGLLGFFSATYLYFLQSEFNASLYLTIVGITFVLSLWGFLDYLKKGYR
;
A
#
# COMPACT_ATOMS: atom_id res chain seq x y z
N MET A 1 4.93 -19.00 -13.59
CA MET A 1 4.60 -17.57 -13.76
C MET A 1 5.16 -16.83 -12.56
N ASP A 2 5.84 -15.72 -12.79
CA ASP A 2 6.57 -15.01 -11.76
C ASP A 2 5.77 -13.78 -11.35
N ILE A 3 4.81 -13.99 -10.45
CA ILE A 3 3.77 -13.01 -10.13
C ILE A 3 4.28 -11.82 -9.30
N TRP A 4 5.44 -11.98 -8.66
CA TRP A 4 6.12 -10.97 -7.85
C TRP A 4 7.18 -10.19 -8.61
N LYS A 5 7.46 -10.59 -9.86
CA LYS A 5 8.41 -9.88 -10.69
C LYS A 5 7.79 -8.57 -11.15
N HIS A 6 8.53 -7.48 -10.96
CA HIS A 6 8.08 -6.14 -11.33
C HIS A 6 7.56 -6.12 -12.77
N GLY A 7 6.29 -5.76 -12.88
CA GLY A 7 5.65 -5.47 -14.14
C GLY A 7 6.13 -4.13 -14.70
N LYS A 8 5.71 -3.82 -15.93
CA LYS A 8 5.90 -2.46 -16.47
C LYS A 8 4.91 -1.47 -15.85
N TYR A 9 3.75 -1.95 -15.40
CA TYR A 9 2.63 -1.14 -14.93
C TYR A 9 1.94 -1.74 -13.72
N LEU A 10 1.57 -3.01 -13.75
CA LEU A 10 0.89 -3.70 -12.64
C LEU A 10 1.55 -5.04 -12.38
N ASP A 11 1.61 -5.40 -11.10
CA ASP A 11 1.97 -6.71 -10.62
C ASP A 11 1.28 -6.97 -9.26
N LEU A 12 1.68 -8.02 -8.56
CA LEU A 12 1.05 -8.36 -7.28
C LEU A 12 1.41 -7.37 -6.16
N TRP A 13 2.51 -6.61 -6.28
CA TRP A 13 2.83 -5.54 -5.34
C TRP A 13 1.81 -4.42 -5.43
N SER A 14 1.27 -4.11 -6.61
CA SER A 14 0.20 -3.11 -6.73
C SER A 14 -1.02 -3.43 -5.83
N LEU A 15 -1.35 -4.70 -5.61
CA LEU A 15 -2.38 -5.08 -4.62
C LEU A 15 -1.94 -4.73 -3.19
N VAL A 16 -0.68 -4.96 -2.84
CA VAL A 16 -0.10 -4.57 -1.55
C VAL A 16 -0.15 -3.05 -1.37
N HIS A 17 0.18 -2.26 -2.40
CA HIS A 17 0.07 -0.79 -2.34
C HIS A 17 -1.37 -0.33 -2.14
N PHE A 18 -2.32 -0.92 -2.88
CA PHE A 18 -3.75 -0.64 -2.67
C PHE A 18 -4.17 -0.88 -1.21
N LEU A 19 -3.86 -2.06 -0.68
CA LEU A 19 -4.24 -2.40 0.70
C LEU A 19 -3.48 -1.53 1.72
N SER A 20 -2.25 -1.13 1.43
CA SER A 20 -1.47 -0.21 2.26
C SER A 20 -2.11 1.17 2.35
N GLY A 21 -2.55 1.74 1.23
CA GLY A 21 -3.30 2.99 1.23
C GLY A 21 -4.63 2.91 2.00
N PHE A 22 -5.32 1.78 1.88
CA PHE A 22 -6.52 1.49 2.67
C PHE A 22 -6.22 1.47 4.18
N ILE A 23 -5.14 0.79 4.59
CA ILE A 23 -4.69 0.68 5.98
C ILE A 23 -4.28 2.05 6.54
N LEU A 24 -3.53 2.86 5.77
CA LEU A 24 -3.10 4.19 6.20
C LEU A 24 -4.31 5.11 6.47
N CYS A 25 -5.31 5.10 5.59
CA CYS A 25 -6.55 5.82 5.80
C CYS A 25 -7.25 5.38 7.09
N GLY A 26 -7.43 4.06 7.28
CA GLY A 26 -8.07 3.51 8.47
C GLY A 26 -7.30 3.81 9.76
N LEU A 27 -5.97 3.77 9.73
CA LEU A 27 -5.11 4.11 10.86
C LEU A 27 -5.29 5.57 11.27
N PHE A 28 -5.15 6.51 10.32
CA PHE A 28 -5.25 7.93 10.62
C PHE A 28 -6.68 8.35 10.99
N TYR A 29 -7.69 7.72 10.40
CA TYR A 29 -9.07 7.87 10.84
C TYR A 29 -9.24 7.43 12.31
N TRP A 30 -8.72 6.26 12.68
CA TRP A 30 -8.79 5.74 14.05
C TRP A 30 -8.05 6.64 15.06
N LEU A 31 -6.99 7.32 14.60
CA LEU A 31 -6.28 8.35 15.37
C LEU A 31 -7.00 9.72 15.38
N GLU A 32 -8.23 9.79 14.90
CA GLU A 32 -9.07 11.00 14.84
C GLU A 32 -8.45 12.15 14.03
N ILE A 33 -7.56 11.83 13.08
CA ILE A 33 -6.97 12.83 12.18
C ILE A 33 -8.00 13.22 11.12
N ASN A 34 -8.17 14.52 10.89
CA ASN A 34 -9.11 14.99 9.86
C ASN A 34 -8.72 14.50 8.45
N PHE A 35 -9.69 14.51 7.54
CA PHE A 35 -9.53 13.99 6.19
C PHE A 35 -8.33 14.60 5.44
N THR A 36 -8.17 15.93 5.50
CA THR A 36 -7.10 16.64 4.79
C THR A 36 -5.71 16.18 5.23
N TRP A 37 -5.48 16.09 6.54
CA TRP A 37 -4.20 15.61 7.07
C TRP A 37 -4.00 14.11 6.82
N THR A 38 -5.06 13.32 6.90
CA THR A 38 -5.04 11.88 6.58
C THR A 38 -4.59 11.65 5.13
N LEU A 39 -5.11 12.42 4.17
CA LEU A 39 -4.68 12.37 2.77
C LEU A 39 -3.22 12.77 2.59
N ILE A 40 -2.80 13.90 3.18
CA ILE A 40 -1.42 14.40 3.07
C ILE A 40 -0.44 13.37 3.64
N LEU A 41 -0.67 12.90 4.87
CA LEU A 41 0.21 11.95 5.55
C LEU A 41 0.27 10.60 4.81
N SER A 42 -0.87 10.08 4.35
CA SER A 42 -0.89 8.82 3.58
C SER A 42 -0.13 8.95 2.27
N THR A 43 -0.29 10.06 1.55
CA THR A 43 0.43 10.34 0.30
C THR A 43 1.93 10.41 0.55
N ILE A 44 2.36 11.12 1.60
CA ILE A 44 3.78 11.21 1.98
C ILE A 44 4.34 9.82 2.29
N LEU A 45 3.62 9.00 3.05
CA LEU A 45 4.09 7.65 3.41
C LEU A 45 4.17 6.71 2.21
N LEU A 46 3.22 6.77 1.28
CA LEU A 46 3.28 6.01 0.01
C LEU A 46 4.52 6.41 -0.79
N ILE A 47 4.80 7.71 -0.94
CA ILE A 47 6.01 8.19 -1.64
C ILE A 47 7.28 7.76 -0.90
N LEU A 48 7.31 7.87 0.43
CA LEU A 48 8.46 7.47 1.23
C LEU A 48 8.75 5.97 1.15
N TRP A 49 7.73 5.15 0.93
CA TRP A 49 7.90 3.72 0.71
C TRP A 49 8.66 3.42 -0.59
N GLU A 50 8.27 4.03 -1.71
CA GLU A 50 8.98 3.92 -2.99
C GLU A 50 10.44 4.40 -2.88
N VAL A 51 10.65 5.51 -2.15
CA VAL A 51 12.00 6.03 -1.87
C VAL A 51 12.80 5.04 -1.04
N PHE A 52 12.17 4.38 -0.06
CA PHE A 52 12.81 3.35 0.74
C PHE A 52 13.22 2.14 -0.11
N GLU A 53 12.35 1.66 -1.00
CA GLU A 53 12.64 0.56 -1.93
C GLU A 53 13.82 0.88 -2.84
N PHE A 54 13.85 2.10 -3.39
CA PHE A 54 14.98 2.61 -4.14
C PHE A 54 16.29 2.60 -3.33
N ILE A 55 16.25 3.02 -2.05
CA ILE A 55 17.42 3.03 -1.16
C ILE A 55 17.95 1.60 -0.91
N ILE A 56 17.07 0.62 -0.74
CA ILE A 56 17.46 -0.79 -0.54
C ILE A 56 17.72 -1.55 -1.86
N LYS A 57 17.74 -0.83 -2.99
CA LYS A 57 18.06 -1.33 -4.34
C LYS A 57 17.05 -2.33 -4.89
N ILE A 58 15.78 -2.19 -4.50
CA ILE A 58 14.67 -2.76 -5.26
C ILE A 58 14.44 -1.78 -6.42
N ILE A 59 15.02 -2.09 -7.58
CA ILE A 59 14.97 -1.20 -8.75
C ILE A 59 13.80 -1.61 -9.63
N GLU A 60 12.83 -0.71 -9.72
CA GLU A 60 11.65 -0.89 -10.53
C GLU A 60 11.62 0.05 -11.73
N PRO A 61 10.89 -0.29 -12.81
CA PRO A 61 10.60 0.68 -13.86
C PRO A 61 9.93 1.93 -13.27
N SER A 62 10.35 3.12 -13.69
CA SER A 62 9.78 4.38 -13.17
C SER A 62 8.26 4.52 -13.35
N TRP A 63 7.70 3.83 -14.35
CA TRP A 63 6.25 3.75 -14.53
C TRP A 63 5.56 2.87 -13.49
N ASN A 64 6.22 1.84 -12.95
CA ASN A 64 5.68 0.99 -11.91
C ASN A 64 5.53 1.78 -10.60
N VAL A 65 6.60 2.42 -10.15
CA VAL A 65 6.62 3.36 -9.00
C VAL A 65 5.47 4.37 -9.05
N ALA A 66 5.25 5.00 -10.22
CA ALA A 66 4.15 5.95 -10.37
C ALA A 66 2.76 5.28 -10.28
N VAL A 67 2.61 4.08 -10.83
CA VAL A 67 1.37 3.31 -10.73
C VAL A 67 1.12 2.87 -9.29
N ASP A 68 2.13 2.41 -8.56
CA ASP A 68 1.97 1.93 -7.19
C ASP A 68 1.55 3.04 -6.21
N ILE A 69 2.07 4.26 -6.39
CA ILE A 69 1.55 5.45 -5.68
C ILE A 69 0.06 5.70 -6.01
N ILE A 70 -0.31 5.67 -7.30
CA ILE A 70 -1.70 5.90 -7.75
C ILE A 70 -2.63 4.81 -7.19
N ILE A 71 -2.22 3.55 -7.27
CA ILE A 71 -2.98 2.40 -6.77
C ILE A 71 -3.13 2.48 -5.24
N GLY A 72 -2.08 2.89 -4.52
CA GLY A 72 -2.16 3.18 -3.10
C GLY A 72 -3.19 4.27 -2.78
N LEU A 73 -3.21 5.35 -3.55
CA LEU A 73 -4.22 6.40 -3.38
C LEU A 73 -5.64 5.91 -3.70
N LEU A 74 -5.83 5.02 -4.67
CA LEU A 74 -7.13 4.39 -4.92
C LEU A 74 -7.59 3.55 -3.72
N GLY A 75 -6.67 2.85 -3.06
CA GLY A 75 -6.93 2.14 -1.81
C GLY A 75 -7.35 3.07 -0.68
N PHE A 76 -6.65 4.20 -0.54
CA PHE A 76 -7.00 5.26 0.40
C PHE A 76 -8.41 5.82 0.18
N PHE A 77 -8.76 6.16 -1.07
CA PHE A 77 -10.08 6.69 -1.39
C PHE A 77 -11.20 5.65 -1.17
N SER A 78 -10.90 4.37 -1.41
CA SER A 78 -11.82 3.28 -1.08
C SER A 78 -12.09 3.19 0.42
N ALA A 79 -11.06 3.32 1.26
CA ALA A 79 -11.21 3.37 2.71
C ALA A 79 -11.93 4.65 3.19
N THR A 80 -11.74 5.77 2.50
CA THR A 80 -12.41 7.04 2.82
C THR A 80 -13.94 6.87 2.77
N TYR A 81 -14.45 6.16 1.76
CA TYR A 81 -15.87 5.87 1.64
C TYR A 81 -16.41 5.11 2.86
N LEU A 82 -15.64 4.16 3.39
CA LEU A 82 -16.07 3.37 4.54
C LEU A 82 -15.97 4.15 5.85
N TYR A 83 -14.83 4.79 6.11
CA TYR A 83 -14.56 5.36 7.43
C TYR A 83 -15.07 6.79 7.60
N PHE A 84 -14.88 7.66 6.60
CA PHE A 84 -15.29 9.05 6.70
C PHE A 84 -16.75 9.29 6.26
N LEU A 85 -17.33 8.41 5.44
CA LEU A 85 -18.72 8.59 4.96
C LEU A 85 -19.74 7.66 5.63
N GLN A 86 -19.38 6.43 6.03
CA GLN A 86 -20.28 5.52 6.77
C GLN A 86 -20.08 5.53 8.29
N SER A 87 -19.15 6.33 8.80
CA SER A 87 -18.91 6.70 10.21
C SER A 87 -18.62 5.60 11.23
N GLU A 88 -18.92 4.32 10.97
CA GLU A 88 -18.63 3.23 11.89
C GLU A 88 -17.33 2.50 11.51
N PHE A 89 -16.32 2.62 12.37
CA PHE A 89 -15.06 1.90 12.19
C PHE A 89 -15.22 0.41 12.47
N ASN A 90 -15.10 -0.43 11.44
CA ASN A 90 -15.09 -1.88 11.59
C ASN A 90 -13.67 -2.40 11.86
N ALA A 91 -13.33 -2.55 13.15
CA ALA A 91 -12.02 -3.04 13.57
C ALA A 91 -11.70 -4.46 13.05
N SER A 92 -12.70 -5.34 12.91
CA SER A 92 -12.49 -6.70 12.40
C SER A 92 -12.07 -6.70 10.93
N LEU A 93 -12.75 -5.88 10.10
CA LEU A 93 -12.37 -5.67 8.70
C LEU A 93 -10.97 -5.07 8.60
N TYR A 94 -10.70 -4.01 9.36
CA TYR A 94 -9.40 -3.35 9.37
C TYR A 94 -8.26 -4.32 9.70
N LEU A 95 -8.39 -5.07 10.81
CA LEU A 95 -7.37 -6.04 11.23
C LEU A 95 -7.22 -7.20 10.24
N THR A 96 -8.31 -7.63 9.58
CA THR A 96 -8.24 -8.64 8.52
C THR A 96 -7.43 -8.14 7.34
N ILE A 97 -7.65 -6.89 6.90
CA ILE A 97 -6.90 -6.28 5.81
C ILE A 97 -5.43 -6.12 6.19
N VAL A 98 -5.13 -5.66 7.41
CA VAL A 98 -3.74 -5.60 7.93
C VAL A 98 -3.07 -6.99 7.89
N GLY A 99 -3.77 -8.03 8.34
CA GLY A 99 -3.25 -9.40 8.32
C GLY A 99 -2.97 -9.91 6.91
N ILE A 100 -3.89 -9.68 5.96
CA ILE A 100 -3.70 -10.06 4.56
C ILE A 100 -2.52 -9.32 3.94
N THR A 101 -2.43 -8.00 4.13
CA THR A 101 -1.32 -7.19 3.61
C THR A 101 0.01 -7.68 4.16
N PHE A 102 0.09 -7.95 5.48
CA PHE A 102 1.31 -8.48 6.10
C PHE A 102 1.75 -9.82 5.49
N VAL A 103 0.80 -10.75 5.29
CA VAL A 103 1.10 -12.06 4.67
C VAL A 103 1.58 -11.89 3.23
N LEU A 104 0.95 -11.02 2.44
CA LEU A 104 1.35 -10.74 1.06
C LEU A 104 2.73 -10.09 1.00
N SER A 105 2.99 -9.05 1.80
CA SER A 105 4.30 -8.39 1.86
C SER A 105 5.40 -9.35 2.28
N LEU A 106 5.15 -10.21 3.28
CA LEU A 106 6.12 -11.21 3.72
C LEU A 106 6.41 -12.23 2.59
N TRP A 107 5.38 -12.69 1.89
CA TRP A 107 5.54 -13.63 0.79
C TRP A 107 6.35 -13.02 -0.35
N GLY A 108 6.00 -11.81 -0.80
CA GLY A 108 6.73 -11.10 -1.85
C GLY A 108 8.19 -10.84 -1.45
N PHE A 109 8.44 -10.43 -0.20
CA PHE A 109 9.79 -10.19 0.29
C PHE A 109 10.65 -11.46 0.36
N LEU A 110 10.07 -12.59 0.81
CA LEU A 110 10.76 -13.88 0.80
C LEU A 110 11.08 -14.36 -0.62
N ASP A 111 10.18 -14.10 -1.58
CA ASP A 111 10.43 -14.40 -2.99
C ASP A 111 11.57 -13.55 -3.56
N TYR A 112 11.58 -12.25 -3.25
CA TYR A 112 12.67 -11.33 -3.58
C TYR A 112 14.01 -11.82 -3.02
N LEU A 113 14.08 -12.20 -1.74
CA LEU A 113 15.31 -12.72 -1.13
C LEU A 113 15.79 -14.02 -1.79
N LYS A 114 14.86 -14.90 -2.19
CA LYS A 114 15.19 -16.18 -2.82
C LYS A 114 15.73 -16.01 -4.24
N LYS A 115 15.18 -15.08 -5.01
CA LYS A 115 15.47 -14.96 -6.44
C LYS A 115 16.41 -13.82 -6.78
N GLY A 116 16.59 -12.87 -5.86
CA GLY A 116 17.57 -11.78 -5.97
C GLY A 116 17.32 -10.87 -7.16
N TYR A 117 16.05 -10.60 -7.48
CA TYR A 117 15.71 -9.62 -8.52
C TYR A 117 16.41 -8.29 -8.21
N ARG A 118 17.13 -7.77 -9.19
CA ARG A 118 17.78 -6.46 -9.16
C ARG A 118 17.36 -5.71 -10.40
#